data_AF-A0A522FI31-F1
#
_entry.id   AF-A0A522FI31-F1
#
_cell.length_a   1.000
_cell.length_b   1.000
_cell.length_c   1.000
_cell.angle_alpha   90.00
_cell.angle_beta   90.00
_cell.angle_gamma   90.00
#
_symmetry.space_group_name_H-M   'P 1'
#
loop_
_entity.id
_entity.type
_entity.pdbx_description
1 polymer ?
#
loop_
_entity_poly.entity_id
_entity_poly.type
_entity_poly.pdbx_seq_one_letter_code
_entity_poly.pdbx_strand_id
1 'polypeptide(L)'
;MSTLDEQVEKKRKEIHTDAYPMSIGEVVNIYIDNELDIHPEFQRAYRWTQLQKSKLIESILLGIPLPSFFVAQRDDGVWDVVDGLQRLATIFSFLGIYKDEHNKVGPALELIETEYLPGLKGKYWSEEFGKSCISKDLQRAFKREKIDLKIIKRESDKYTKYELFQRLNTLGSSLSDQEVRNCLLLMIDKTVYQWLMELSENGDFKAVLPLTDRQLKEQYHVELALRFLILKDIDIVNIGDLSDMGDFLTEGMRTLASDITSGTLNKEVESQKFSKTFKMLNTALGENAFKRFKEDRYSGPFSLATFEAIGLGLGHHIDQYYEGNQDHLGKIQEASKQLGRNEVFVSNTIPGNKASKRLPNILPIGRELLKI
;
A
#
# COMPACT_ATOMS: atom_id res chain seq x y z
N MET A 1 -16.79 -34.01 18.08
CA MET A 1 -16.98 -32.58 17.77
C MET A 1 -17.33 -32.48 16.30
N SER A 2 -18.07 -31.47 15.85
CA SER A 2 -18.28 -31.28 14.41
C SER A 2 -16.95 -30.85 13.77
N THR A 3 -16.78 -31.11 12.47
CA THR A 3 -15.63 -30.62 11.71
C THR A 3 -15.48 -29.10 11.79
N LEU A 4 -16.59 -28.37 11.96
CA LEU A 4 -16.57 -26.92 12.21
C LEU A 4 -16.00 -26.58 13.60
N ASP A 5 -16.39 -27.30 14.66
CA ASP A 5 -15.90 -27.05 16.01
C ASP A 5 -14.37 -27.25 16.09
N GLU A 6 -13.86 -28.30 15.45
CA GLU A 6 -12.41 -28.57 15.38
C GLU A 6 -11.67 -27.48 14.60
N GLN A 7 -12.24 -26.99 13.49
CA GLN A 7 -11.68 -25.88 12.72
C GLN A 7 -11.67 -24.58 13.53
N VAL A 8 -12.76 -24.27 14.24
CA VAL A 8 -12.88 -23.07 15.09
C VAL A 8 -11.91 -23.14 16.26
N GLU A 9 -11.80 -24.27 16.96
CA GLU A 9 -10.84 -24.44 18.05
C GLU A 9 -9.40 -24.29 17.58
N LYS A 10 -9.06 -24.89 16.43
CA LYS A 10 -7.73 -24.75 15.84
C LYS A 10 -7.41 -23.29 15.53
N LYS A 11 -8.31 -22.60 14.83
CA LYS A 11 -8.11 -21.19 14.44
C LYS A 11 -8.09 -20.24 15.64
N ARG A 12 -8.94 -20.44 16.65
CA ARG A 12 -8.91 -19.61 17.87
C ARG A 12 -7.59 -19.70 18.63
N LYS A 13 -6.92 -20.85 18.60
CA LYS A 13 -5.60 -21.02 19.23
C LYS A 13 -4.48 -20.26 18.50
N GLU A 14 -4.70 -19.86 17.25
CA GLU A 14 -3.73 -19.09 16.44
C GLU A 14 -3.88 -17.56 16.64
N ILE A 15 -4.96 -17.11 17.31
CA ILE A 15 -5.28 -15.69 17.55
C ILE A 15 -5.09 -15.34 19.02
N HIS A 16 -4.01 -14.64 19.34
CA HIS A 16 -3.73 -14.16 20.70
C HIS A 16 -3.87 -12.64 20.76
N THR A 17 -4.90 -12.16 21.45
CA THR A 17 -5.13 -10.73 21.64
C THR A 17 -5.16 -10.35 23.12
N ASP A 18 -4.70 -9.15 23.44
CA ASP A 18 -4.89 -8.50 24.73
C ASP A 18 -5.65 -7.18 24.54
N ALA A 19 -6.32 -6.71 25.58
CA ALA A 19 -7.09 -5.48 25.52
C ALA A 19 -7.11 -4.79 26.88
N TYR A 20 -6.56 -3.59 26.96
CA TYR A 20 -6.67 -2.79 28.17
C TYR A 20 -6.62 -1.30 27.89
N PRO A 21 -7.32 -0.49 28.73
CA PRO A 21 -7.26 0.96 28.62
C PRO A 21 -5.91 1.48 29.11
N MET A 22 -5.24 2.26 28.28
CA MET A 22 -3.97 2.92 28.59
C MET A 22 -4.15 4.43 28.55
N SER A 23 -3.54 5.18 29.46
CA SER A 23 -3.59 6.64 29.42
C SER A 23 -2.73 7.17 28.28
N ILE A 24 -3.11 8.33 27.74
CA ILE A 24 -2.30 9.00 26.72
C ILE A 24 -0.87 9.21 27.23
N GLY A 25 -0.67 9.53 28.52
CA GLY A 25 0.65 9.66 29.12
C GLY A 25 1.49 8.38 29.07
N GLU A 26 0.88 7.21 29.33
CA GLU A 26 1.57 5.91 29.22
C GLU A 26 1.96 5.61 27.77
N VAL A 27 1.05 5.83 26.82
CA VAL A 27 1.31 5.63 25.37
C VAL A 27 2.43 6.54 24.88
N VAL A 28 2.46 7.79 25.37
CA VAL A 28 3.52 8.75 25.06
C VAL A 28 4.89 8.26 25.55
N ASN A 29 4.98 7.65 26.73
CA ASN A 29 6.25 7.12 27.23
C ASN A 29 6.75 5.97 26.36
N ILE A 30 5.88 5.01 26.02
CA ILE A 30 6.21 3.89 25.12
C ILE A 30 6.72 4.42 23.77
N TYR A 31 6.11 5.48 23.23
CA TYR A 31 6.58 6.12 22.00
C TYR A 31 7.95 6.79 22.13
N ILE A 32 8.18 7.53 23.22
CA ILE A 32 9.46 8.21 23.47
C ILE A 32 10.61 7.20 23.64
N ASP A 33 10.31 6.06 24.29
CA ASP A 33 11.26 4.96 24.51
C ASP A 33 11.52 4.14 23.23
N ASN A 34 10.85 4.47 22.12
CA ASN A 34 10.90 3.77 20.83
C ASN A 34 10.37 2.33 20.91
N GLU A 35 9.45 2.08 21.83
CA GLU A 35 8.73 0.81 21.99
C GLU A 35 7.37 0.79 21.24
N LEU A 36 7.00 1.92 20.62
CA LEU A 36 5.84 2.04 19.73
C LEU A 36 6.27 2.67 18.40
N ASP A 37 6.14 1.91 17.32
CA ASP A 37 6.41 2.36 15.96
C ASP A 37 5.10 2.79 15.27
N ILE A 38 5.03 4.08 14.95
CA ILE A 38 3.91 4.69 14.22
C ILE A 38 4.24 4.97 12.76
N HIS A 39 5.44 4.59 12.30
CA HIS A 39 5.86 4.69 10.89
C HIS A 39 6.25 3.32 10.34
N PRO A 40 5.33 2.33 10.36
CA PRO A 40 5.61 1.14 9.58
C PRO A 40 5.79 1.58 8.12
N GLU A 41 6.86 1.10 7.47
CA GLU A 41 7.29 1.51 6.12
C GLU A 41 6.14 1.51 5.08
N PHE A 42 5.06 0.77 5.37
CA PHE A 42 3.87 0.59 4.55
C PHE A 42 2.72 1.61 4.75
N GLN A 43 2.72 2.45 5.80
CA GLN A 43 1.56 3.30 6.11
C GLN A 43 1.62 4.70 5.48
N ARG A 44 0.43 5.29 5.29
CA ARG A 44 0.25 6.65 4.76
C ARG A 44 1.06 7.65 5.57
N ALA A 45 1.76 8.53 4.84
CA ALA A 45 2.13 9.85 5.33
C ALA A 45 0.96 10.49 6.12
N TYR A 46 1.29 11.30 7.12
CA TYR A 46 0.34 12.00 7.97
C TYR A 46 -0.55 12.97 7.15
N ARG A 47 -1.73 12.51 6.73
CA ARG A 47 -2.58 13.15 5.70
C ARG A 47 -3.82 13.86 6.25
N TRP A 48 -4.13 13.71 7.54
CA TRP A 48 -5.25 14.44 8.13
C TRP A 48 -5.11 15.95 7.92
N THR A 49 -6.22 16.60 7.60
CA THR A 49 -6.31 18.06 7.53
C THR A 49 -6.18 18.67 8.92
N GLN A 50 -5.77 19.94 9.01
CA GLN A 50 -5.70 20.66 10.29
C GLN A 50 -7.02 20.62 11.07
N LEU A 51 -8.17 20.65 10.37
CA LEU A 51 -9.48 20.53 10.98
C LEU A 51 -9.72 19.15 11.62
N GLN A 52 -9.38 18.07 10.93
CA GLN A 52 -9.52 16.71 11.48
C GLN A 52 -8.63 16.53 12.73
N LYS A 53 -7.40 17.06 12.67
CA LYS A 53 -6.48 17.06 13.80
C LYS A 53 -7.06 17.80 15.00
N SER A 54 -7.55 19.02 14.77
CA SER A 54 -8.13 19.85 15.83
C SER A 54 -9.40 19.24 16.43
N LYS A 55 -10.26 18.60 15.62
CA LYS A 55 -11.44 17.87 16.09
C LYS A 55 -11.10 16.66 16.97
N LEU A 56 -9.99 15.96 16.69
CA LEU A 56 -9.53 14.89 17.58
C LEU A 56 -9.12 15.45 18.95
N ILE A 57 -8.34 16.53 18.96
CA ILE A 57 -7.90 17.16 20.21
C ILE A 57 -9.09 17.71 20.99
N GLU A 58 -10.07 18.34 20.32
CA GLU A 58 -11.36 18.71 20.90
C GLU A 58 -12.05 17.51 21.54
N SER A 59 -12.14 16.38 20.83
CA SER A 59 -12.78 15.16 21.35
C SER A 59 -12.13 14.66 22.63
N ILE A 60 -10.79 14.63 22.68
CA ILE A 60 -10.05 14.20 23.87
C ILE A 60 -10.26 15.18 25.04
N LEU A 61 -10.18 16.49 24.78
CA LEU A 61 -10.39 17.52 25.82
C LEU A 61 -11.81 17.50 26.40
N LEU A 62 -12.79 17.06 25.61
CA LEU A 62 -14.19 16.90 26.02
C LEU A 62 -14.50 15.52 26.63
N GLY A 63 -13.54 14.60 26.67
CA GLY A 63 -13.76 13.23 27.17
C GLY A 63 -14.67 12.39 26.26
N ILE A 64 -14.75 12.72 24.97
CA ILE A 64 -15.52 11.94 23.99
C ILE A 64 -14.74 10.66 23.67
N PRO A 65 -15.33 9.45 23.82
CA PRO A 65 -14.66 8.20 23.55
C PRO A 65 -14.13 8.12 22.11
N LEU A 66 -12.86 7.73 21.99
CA LEU A 66 -12.24 7.46 20.69
C LEU A 66 -12.46 5.98 20.30
N PRO A 67 -12.46 5.65 19.00
CA PRO A 67 -12.37 4.26 18.57
C PRO A 67 -11.15 3.56 19.18
N SER A 68 -11.15 2.23 19.28
CA SER A 68 -9.98 1.50 19.78
C SER A 68 -8.76 1.73 18.88
N PHE A 69 -7.57 1.61 19.45
CA PHE A 69 -6.29 1.63 18.77
C PHE A 69 -5.78 0.19 18.69
N PHE A 70 -5.22 -0.20 17.55
CA PHE A 70 -4.73 -1.55 17.36
C PHE A 70 -3.23 -1.52 17.13
N VAL A 71 -2.52 -2.39 17.83
CA VAL A 71 -1.07 -2.57 17.68
C VAL A 71 -0.74 -4.05 17.51
N ALA A 72 0.29 -4.35 16.75
CA ALA A 72 0.85 -5.69 16.62
C ALA A 72 2.20 -5.73 17.33
N GLN A 73 2.39 -6.71 18.22
CA GLN A 73 3.67 -6.92 18.86
C GLN A 73 4.62 -7.68 17.92
N ARG A 74 5.83 -7.14 17.77
CA ARG A 74 6.96 -7.75 17.07
C ARG A 74 7.72 -8.75 17.96
N ASP A 75 8.62 -9.50 17.37
CA ASP A 75 9.44 -10.49 18.11
C ASP A 75 10.36 -9.83 19.14
N ASP A 76 10.85 -8.61 18.82
CA ASP A 76 11.67 -7.76 19.71
C ASP A 76 10.86 -7.08 20.83
N GLY A 77 9.54 -7.24 20.86
CA GLY A 77 8.63 -6.68 21.86
C GLY A 77 8.08 -5.30 21.53
N VAL A 78 8.62 -4.61 20.53
CA VAL A 78 8.12 -3.30 20.04
C VAL A 78 6.74 -3.47 19.41
N TRP A 79 5.91 -2.44 19.53
CA TRP A 79 4.56 -2.43 18.98
C TRP A 79 4.51 -1.65 17.68
N ASP A 80 4.09 -2.30 16.60
CA ASP A 80 3.76 -1.62 15.35
C ASP A 80 2.29 -1.21 15.37
N VAL A 81 1.98 0.06 15.09
CA VAL A 81 0.60 0.52 14.98
C VAL A 81 -0.08 -0.09 13.75
N VAL A 82 -1.20 -0.76 13.96
CA VAL A 82 -2.04 -1.42 12.94
C VAL A 82 -3.22 -0.53 12.55
N ASP A 83 -3.87 0.09 13.53
CA ASP A 83 -4.92 1.10 13.32
C ASP A 83 -4.80 2.23 14.35
N GLY A 84 -5.16 3.44 13.93
CA GLY A 84 -5.10 4.65 14.76
C GLY A 84 -3.86 5.50 14.55
N LEU A 85 -3.05 5.25 13.51
CA LEU A 85 -1.86 6.05 13.19
C LEU A 85 -2.16 7.55 13.13
N GLN A 86 -3.16 7.98 12.35
CA GLN A 86 -3.47 9.41 12.19
C GLN A 86 -3.88 10.05 13.53
N ARG A 87 -4.49 9.26 14.43
CA ARG A 87 -4.90 9.70 15.76
C ARG A 87 -3.68 9.83 16.69
N LEU A 88 -2.82 8.82 16.75
CA LEU A 88 -1.58 8.86 17.53
C LEU A 88 -0.63 9.95 17.02
N ALA A 89 -0.40 10.02 15.71
CA ALA A 89 0.42 11.06 15.09
C ALA A 89 -0.10 12.47 15.42
N THR A 90 -1.42 12.67 15.48
CA THR A 90 -2.02 13.94 15.91
C THR A 90 -1.78 14.24 17.38
N ILE A 91 -1.94 13.26 18.26
CA ILE A 91 -1.63 13.41 19.69
C ILE A 91 -0.15 13.79 19.87
N PHE A 92 0.76 13.08 19.20
CA PHE A 92 2.20 13.35 19.29
C PHE A 92 2.60 14.67 18.64
N SER A 93 1.96 15.06 17.53
CA SER A 93 2.20 16.35 16.88
C SER A 93 1.72 17.50 17.76
N PHE A 94 0.58 17.36 18.44
CA PHE A 94 0.13 18.33 19.44
C PHE A 94 1.11 18.46 20.60
N LEU A 95 1.61 17.34 21.10
CA LEU A 95 2.63 17.31 22.16
C LEU A 95 4.02 17.80 21.70
N GLY A 96 4.22 18.02 20.41
CA GLY A 96 5.51 18.46 19.83
C GLY A 96 6.60 17.38 19.80
N ILE A 97 6.21 16.11 19.86
CA ILE A 97 7.14 14.96 19.90
C ILE A 97 7.04 14.05 18.67
N TYR A 98 6.11 14.33 17.76
CA TYR A 98 5.97 13.55 16.53
C TYR A 98 7.25 13.62 15.69
N LYS A 99 7.88 12.46 15.51
CA LYS A 99 8.99 12.27 14.56
C LYS A 99 8.41 11.91 13.20
N ASP A 100 9.06 12.29 12.11
CA ASP A 100 8.78 11.79 10.76
C ASP A 100 9.53 10.46 10.49
N GLU A 101 9.37 9.94 9.27
CA GLU A 101 10.02 8.72 8.77
C GLU A 101 11.57 8.76 8.78
N HIS A 102 12.16 9.95 8.95
CA HIS A 102 13.60 10.16 9.09
C HIS A 102 14.02 10.43 10.55
N ASN A 103 13.15 10.09 11.51
CA ASN A 103 13.34 10.35 12.94
C ASN A 103 13.50 11.84 13.29
N LYS A 104 13.09 12.75 12.41
CA LYS A 104 13.17 14.19 12.65
C LYS A 104 11.86 14.68 13.27
N VAL A 105 11.97 15.45 14.35
CA VAL A 105 10.79 16.03 15.00
C VAL A 105 10.14 17.06 14.06
N GLY A 106 8.87 16.83 13.73
CA GLY A 106 8.06 17.73 12.93
C GLY A 106 7.56 18.95 13.71
N PRO A 107 6.93 19.93 13.05
CA PRO A 107 6.36 21.08 13.76
C PRO A 107 5.24 20.64 14.71
N ALA A 108 5.18 21.28 15.87
CA ALA A 108 4.07 21.11 16.81
C ALA A 108 2.75 21.57 16.18
N LEU A 109 1.66 20.88 16.51
CA LEU A 109 0.34 21.18 15.99
C LEU A 109 -0.21 22.48 16.61
N GLU A 110 -0.45 23.47 15.78
CA GLU A 110 -1.34 24.59 16.11
C GLU A 110 -2.79 24.18 15.89
N LEU A 111 -3.63 24.32 16.91
CA LEU A 111 -5.05 24.03 16.80
C LEU A 111 -5.79 25.17 16.08
N ILE A 112 -6.82 24.80 15.32
CA ILE A 112 -7.78 25.75 14.74
C ILE A 112 -9.11 25.70 15.48
N GLU A 113 -9.98 26.68 15.20
CA GLU A 113 -11.33 26.69 15.77
C GLU A 113 -12.13 25.46 15.35
N THR A 114 -12.88 24.91 16.29
CA THR A 114 -13.79 23.79 16.11
C THR A 114 -15.19 24.18 16.59
N GLU A 115 -16.18 23.32 16.34
CA GLU A 115 -17.59 23.62 16.59
C GLU A 115 -17.92 23.80 18.08
N TYR A 116 -17.39 22.93 18.94
CA TYR A 116 -17.67 22.97 20.39
C TYR A 116 -16.66 23.82 21.15
N LEU A 117 -15.41 23.91 20.68
CA LEU A 117 -14.34 24.69 21.29
C LEU A 117 -13.70 25.70 20.31
N PRO A 118 -14.41 26.79 19.93
CA PRO A 118 -13.82 27.86 19.09
C PRO A 118 -12.54 28.47 19.69
N GLY A 119 -12.41 28.45 21.02
CA GLY A 119 -11.24 28.94 21.76
C GLY A 119 -9.95 28.13 21.55
N LEU A 120 -9.99 27.01 20.80
CA LEU A 120 -8.79 26.27 20.40
C LEU A 120 -7.95 27.01 19.36
N LYS A 121 -8.50 28.01 18.66
CA LYS A 121 -7.78 28.75 17.63
C LYS A 121 -6.44 29.31 18.13
N GLY A 122 -5.35 28.90 17.48
CA GLY A 122 -4.00 29.34 17.80
C GLY A 122 -3.43 28.76 19.08
N LYS A 123 -4.04 27.70 19.64
CA LYS A 123 -3.56 27.03 20.85
C LYS A 123 -2.54 25.94 20.51
N TYR A 124 -1.43 25.98 21.22
CA TYR A 124 -0.42 24.92 21.27
C TYR A 124 -0.52 24.11 22.57
N TRP A 125 0.21 23.00 22.64
CA TRP A 125 0.34 22.23 23.87
C TRP A 125 1.00 23.01 25.00
N SER A 126 2.13 23.68 24.72
CA SER A 126 2.92 24.42 25.71
C SER A 126 3.49 25.72 25.11
N GLU A 127 3.97 26.59 25.99
CA GLU A 127 4.60 27.88 25.63
C GLU A 127 5.89 27.72 24.81
N GLU A 128 6.51 26.53 24.86
CA GLU A 128 7.68 26.19 24.04
C GLU A 128 7.38 26.25 22.54
N PHE A 129 6.15 25.90 22.15
CA PHE A 129 5.76 25.80 20.74
C PHE A 129 5.01 27.04 20.24
N GLY A 130 4.49 27.89 21.13
CA GLY A 130 3.79 29.10 20.74
C GLY A 130 3.34 29.96 21.91
N LYS A 131 3.04 31.25 21.63
CA LYS A 131 2.68 32.24 22.66
C LYS A 131 1.34 31.97 23.36
N SER A 132 0.47 31.16 22.76
CA SER A 132 -0.86 30.83 23.28
C SER A 132 -0.96 29.31 23.37
N CYS A 133 -1.14 28.80 24.59
CA CYS A 133 -1.25 27.36 24.83
C CYS A 133 -2.47 27.02 25.70
N ILE A 134 -2.78 25.73 25.78
CA ILE A 134 -3.77 25.21 26.73
C ILE A 134 -3.22 25.28 28.17
N SER A 135 -4.11 25.40 29.15
CA SER A 135 -3.74 25.51 30.56
C SER A 135 -3.08 24.23 31.09
N LYS A 136 -2.33 24.35 32.19
CA LYS A 136 -1.70 23.19 32.85
C LYS A 136 -2.72 22.17 33.37
N ASP A 137 -3.93 22.60 33.74
CA ASP A 137 -5.01 21.69 34.12
C ASP A 137 -5.50 20.85 32.93
N LEU A 138 -5.71 21.49 31.77
CA LEU A 138 -6.09 20.78 30.55
C LEU A 138 -4.98 19.83 30.09
N GLN A 139 -3.71 20.22 30.20
CA GLN A 139 -2.58 19.32 29.92
C GLN A 139 -2.60 18.06 30.81
N ARG A 140 -2.87 18.23 32.12
CA ARG A 140 -2.98 17.10 33.05
C ARG A 140 -4.18 16.20 32.75
N ALA A 141 -5.33 16.78 32.45
CA ALA A 141 -6.53 16.04 32.05
C ALA A 141 -6.27 15.23 30.78
N PHE A 142 -5.78 15.90 29.73
CA PHE A 142 -5.45 15.28 28.44
C PHE A 142 -4.51 14.07 28.59
N LYS A 143 -3.44 14.18 29.39
CA LYS A 143 -2.53 13.05 29.62
C LYS A 143 -3.16 11.87 30.37
N ARG A 144 -4.19 12.11 31.17
CA ARG A 144 -4.88 11.09 31.97
C ARG A 144 -6.02 10.42 31.24
N GLU A 145 -6.52 11.03 30.15
CA GLU A 145 -7.51 10.42 29.27
C GLU A 145 -7.04 9.04 28.82
N LYS A 146 -7.99 8.10 28.83
CA LYS A 146 -7.73 6.69 28.51
C LYS A 146 -8.09 6.42 27.06
N ILE A 147 -7.21 5.74 26.35
CA ILE A 147 -7.48 5.16 25.04
C ILE A 147 -7.56 3.64 25.17
N ASP A 148 -8.49 3.03 24.45
CA ASP A 148 -8.64 1.57 24.41
C ASP A 148 -7.64 0.98 23.43
N LEU A 149 -6.64 0.25 23.94
CA LEU A 149 -5.60 -0.36 23.13
C LEU A 149 -5.88 -1.87 23.01
N LYS A 150 -5.89 -2.37 21.77
CA LYS A 150 -5.99 -3.79 21.43
C LYS A 150 -4.65 -4.26 20.88
N ILE A 151 -4.04 -5.23 21.55
CA ILE A 151 -2.72 -5.75 21.22
C ILE A 151 -2.88 -7.11 20.54
N ILE A 152 -2.39 -7.24 19.32
CA ILE A 152 -2.21 -8.52 18.65
C ILE A 152 -0.85 -9.05 19.07
N LYS A 153 -0.83 -10.10 19.91
CA LYS A 153 0.40 -10.62 20.51
C LYS A 153 1.29 -11.25 19.44
N ARG A 154 2.60 -11.29 19.71
CA ARG A 154 3.61 -11.81 18.77
C ARG A 154 3.36 -13.26 18.38
N GLU A 155 2.77 -14.05 19.30
CA GLU A 155 2.42 -15.46 19.13
C GLU A 155 1.29 -15.68 18.12
N SER A 156 0.56 -14.62 17.75
CA SER A 156 -0.43 -14.71 16.67
C SER A 156 0.25 -14.95 15.34
N ASP A 157 -0.29 -15.86 14.54
CA ASP A 157 0.28 -16.14 13.22
C ASP A 157 0.24 -14.88 12.31
N LYS A 158 1.22 -14.78 11.39
CA LYS A 158 1.36 -13.61 10.50
C LYS A 158 0.10 -13.35 9.66
N TYR A 159 -0.66 -14.41 9.31
CA TYR A 159 -1.89 -14.29 8.54
C TYR A 159 -3.03 -13.72 9.39
N THR A 160 -3.15 -14.09 10.67
CA THR A 160 -4.08 -13.47 11.61
C THR A 160 -3.81 -11.99 11.82
N LYS A 161 -2.54 -11.57 11.98
CA LYS A 161 -2.17 -10.14 12.09
C LYS A 161 -2.68 -9.35 10.87
N TYR A 162 -2.54 -9.93 9.68
CA TYR A 162 -3.01 -9.35 8.43
C TYR A 162 -4.54 -9.32 8.29
N GLU A 163 -5.23 -10.41 8.59
CA GLU A 163 -6.69 -10.48 8.55
C GLU A 163 -7.32 -9.46 9.50
N LEU A 164 -6.75 -9.32 10.70
CA LEU A 164 -7.18 -8.29 11.65
C LEU A 164 -6.92 -6.89 11.07
N PHE A 165 -5.74 -6.64 10.50
CA PHE A 165 -5.45 -5.37 9.84
C PHE A 165 -6.46 -5.03 8.73
N GLN A 166 -6.77 -5.97 7.84
CA GLN A 166 -7.77 -5.78 6.78
C GLN A 166 -9.15 -5.42 7.33
N ARG A 167 -9.62 -6.17 8.34
CA ARG A 167 -10.94 -5.98 8.95
C ARG A 167 -11.08 -4.67 9.70
N LEU A 168 -9.98 -4.14 10.24
CA LEU A 168 -9.98 -2.89 10.98
C LEU A 168 -9.91 -1.69 10.04
N ASN A 169 -9.14 -1.80 8.96
CA ASN A 169 -9.00 -0.73 7.97
C ASN A 169 -10.26 -0.51 7.11
N THR A 170 -11.23 -1.44 7.12
CA THR A 170 -12.54 -1.24 6.46
C THR A 170 -13.50 -0.34 7.24
N LEU A 171 -13.23 -0.05 8.53
CA LEU A 171 -14.11 0.77 9.39
C LEU A 171 -13.78 2.29 9.36
N GLY A 172 -12.69 2.70 8.70
CA GLY A 172 -12.17 4.07 8.70
C GLY A 172 -11.87 4.64 7.30
N SER A 173 -10.87 5.51 7.19
CA SER A 173 -10.37 5.98 5.88
C SER A 173 -9.62 4.85 5.16
N SER A 174 -10.35 4.00 4.45
CA SER A 174 -9.85 2.74 3.90
C SER A 174 -8.52 2.89 3.16
N LEU A 175 -7.57 2.02 3.50
CA LEU A 175 -6.35 1.82 2.71
C LEU A 175 -6.72 1.26 1.34
N SER A 176 -5.91 1.56 0.31
CA SER A 176 -6.00 0.84 -0.95
C SER A 176 -5.59 -0.62 -0.74
N ASP A 177 -6.08 -1.53 -1.57
CA ASP A 177 -5.70 -2.95 -1.48
C ASP A 177 -4.18 -3.13 -1.52
N GLN A 178 -3.47 -2.31 -2.31
CA GLN A 178 -2.01 -2.36 -2.36
C GLN A 178 -1.35 -1.80 -1.09
N GLU A 179 -1.88 -0.74 -0.48
CA GLU A 179 -1.43 -0.28 0.83
C GLU A 179 -1.54 -1.43 1.84
N VAL A 180 -2.64 -2.21 1.83
CA VAL A 180 -2.80 -3.38 2.71
C VAL A 180 -1.80 -4.50 2.39
N ARG A 181 -1.58 -4.81 1.10
CA ARG A 181 -0.57 -5.79 0.67
C ARG A 181 0.84 -5.40 1.10
N ASN A 182 1.19 -4.12 1.05
CA ASN A 182 2.49 -3.64 1.50
C ASN A 182 2.70 -3.92 3.00
N CYS A 183 1.66 -3.75 3.82
CA CYS A 183 1.68 -4.10 5.24
C CYS A 183 2.00 -5.57 5.45
N LEU A 184 1.29 -6.41 4.72
CA LEU A 184 1.47 -7.84 4.76
C LEU A 184 2.88 -8.25 4.33
N LEU A 185 3.36 -7.71 3.22
CA LEU A 185 4.67 -8.05 2.69
C LEU A 185 5.77 -7.66 3.68
N LEU A 186 5.68 -6.48 4.31
CA LEU A 186 6.64 -6.07 5.35
C LEU A 186 6.66 -7.07 6.52
N MET A 187 5.49 -7.54 6.97
CA MET A 187 5.37 -8.54 8.05
C MET A 187 5.91 -9.92 7.64
N ILE A 188 5.75 -10.30 6.37
CA ILE A 188 6.25 -11.57 5.84
C ILE A 188 7.76 -11.52 5.67
N ASP A 189 8.25 -10.59 4.85
CA ASP A 189 9.65 -10.40 4.48
C ASP A 189 9.92 -8.93 4.12
N LYS A 190 10.59 -8.22 5.03
CA LYS A 190 10.98 -6.83 4.86
C LYS A 190 11.91 -6.59 3.68
N THR A 191 12.78 -7.55 3.35
CA THR A 191 13.73 -7.40 2.23
C THR A 191 12.99 -7.44 0.90
N VAL A 192 11.99 -8.32 0.77
CA VAL A 192 11.15 -8.41 -0.43
C VAL A 192 10.26 -7.17 -0.57
N TYR A 193 9.74 -6.65 0.54
CA TYR A 193 9.01 -5.38 0.55
C TYR A 193 9.88 -4.22 0.01
N GLN A 194 11.07 -4.03 0.57
CA GLN A 194 12.00 -2.97 0.14
C GLN A 194 12.36 -3.10 -1.34
N TRP A 195 12.64 -4.32 -1.79
CA TRP A 195 12.91 -4.60 -3.20
C TRP A 195 11.74 -4.24 -4.13
N LEU A 196 10.50 -4.58 -3.77
CA LEU A 196 9.32 -4.20 -4.55
C LEU A 196 9.17 -2.67 -4.64
N MET A 197 9.42 -1.95 -3.54
CA MET A 197 9.40 -0.49 -3.53
C MET A 197 10.48 0.09 -4.46
N GLU A 198 11.70 -0.42 -4.40
CA GLU A 198 12.80 -0.01 -5.29
C GLU A 198 12.47 -0.20 -6.78
N LEU A 199 11.87 -1.34 -7.15
CA LEU A 199 11.43 -1.58 -8.53
C LEU A 199 10.36 -0.57 -8.97
N SER A 200 9.42 -0.26 -8.07
CA SER A 200 8.34 0.69 -8.36
C SER A 200 8.83 2.13 -8.55
N GLU A 201 10.02 2.44 -8.04
CA GLU A 201 10.67 3.75 -8.19
C GLU A 201 11.60 3.85 -9.41
N ASN A 202 11.75 2.77 -10.18
CA ASN A 202 12.54 2.76 -11.41
C ASN A 202 12.10 3.89 -12.37
N GLY A 203 13.07 4.67 -12.86
CA GLY A 203 12.81 5.86 -13.67
C GLY A 203 12.10 5.57 -14.99
N ASP A 204 12.50 4.51 -15.70
CA ASP A 204 11.88 4.11 -16.97
C ASP A 204 10.46 3.58 -16.74
N PHE A 205 10.25 2.83 -15.66
CA PHE A 205 8.93 2.35 -15.25
C PHE A 205 7.97 3.50 -14.97
N LYS A 206 8.40 4.51 -14.20
CA LYS A 206 7.56 5.69 -13.93
C LYS A 206 7.29 6.52 -15.19
N ALA A 207 8.28 6.64 -16.09
CA ALA A 207 8.14 7.42 -17.32
C ALA A 207 7.05 6.89 -18.26
N VAL A 208 6.79 5.58 -18.25
CA VAL A 208 5.73 4.96 -19.06
C VAL A 208 4.37 4.93 -18.39
N LEU A 209 4.27 5.40 -17.14
CA LEU A 209 3.07 5.35 -16.31
C LEU A 209 2.51 6.76 -16.06
N PRO A 210 1.64 7.30 -16.93
CA PRO A 210 0.99 8.59 -16.72
C PRO A 210 -0.13 8.50 -15.66
N LEU A 211 0.27 8.27 -14.40
CA LEU A 211 -0.60 8.13 -13.23
C LEU A 211 -0.92 9.49 -12.61
N THR A 212 -2.11 9.62 -12.05
CA THR A 212 -2.53 10.80 -11.28
C THR A 212 -1.91 10.81 -9.88
N ASP A 213 -1.83 11.99 -9.25
CA ASP A 213 -1.38 12.14 -7.85
C ASP A 213 -2.15 11.24 -6.88
N ARG A 214 -3.44 11.04 -7.14
CA ARG A 214 -4.28 10.14 -6.34
C ARG A 214 -3.80 8.70 -6.45
N GLN A 215 -3.57 8.20 -7.67
CA GLN A 215 -3.09 6.84 -7.90
C GLN A 215 -1.69 6.62 -7.30
N LEU A 216 -0.80 7.62 -7.37
CA LEU A 216 0.50 7.57 -6.72
C LEU A 216 0.33 7.49 -5.18
N LYS A 217 -0.55 8.32 -4.60
CA LYS A 217 -0.87 8.30 -3.17
C LYS A 217 -1.50 6.99 -2.69
N GLU A 218 -2.23 6.29 -3.56
CA GLU A 218 -2.83 4.97 -3.32
C GLU A 218 -1.88 3.82 -3.68
N GLN A 219 -0.60 4.11 -3.99
CA GLN A 219 0.46 3.15 -4.32
C GLN A 219 0.17 2.26 -5.54
N TYR A 220 -0.56 2.79 -6.53
CA TYR A 220 -0.94 2.02 -7.71
C TYR A 220 0.25 1.59 -8.59
N HIS A 221 1.33 2.38 -8.61
CA HIS A 221 2.59 2.02 -9.27
C HIS A 221 3.24 0.77 -8.64
N VAL A 222 3.17 0.64 -7.31
CA VAL A 222 3.62 -0.57 -6.59
C VAL A 222 2.77 -1.78 -6.98
N GLU A 223 1.45 -1.61 -7.10
CA GLU A 223 0.55 -2.68 -7.56
C GLU A 223 0.90 -3.12 -9.00
N LEU A 224 1.21 -2.18 -9.89
CA LEU A 224 1.62 -2.49 -11.26
C LEU A 224 2.95 -3.24 -11.30
N ALA A 225 3.91 -2.87 -10.45
CA ALA A 225 5.17 -3.61 -10.33
C ALA A 225 4.94 -5.04 -9.82
N LEU A 226 4.11 -5.19 -8.79
CA LEU A 226 3.72 -6.50 -8.24
C LEU A 226 2.99 -7.36 -9.28
N ARG A 227 2.05 -6.77 -10.02
CA ARG A 227 1.34 -7.41 -11.15
C ARG A 227 2.33 -7.89 -12.20
N PHE A 228 3.35 -7.11 -12.54
CA PHE A 228 4.38 -7.54 -13.49
C PHE A 228 5.10 -8.80 -13.02
N LEU A 229 5.59 -8.79 -11.77
CA LEU A 229 6.34 -9.92 -11.20
C LEU A 229 5.50 -11.20 -11.16
N ILE A 230 4.22 -11.10 -10.77
CA ILE A 230 3.32 -12.24 -10.63
C ILE A 230 2.80 -12.74 -12.00
N LEU A 231 2.45 -11.84 -12.91
CA LEU A 231 1.66 -12.19 -14.09
C LEU A 231 2.46 -12.37 -15.38
N LYS A 232 3.69 -11.87 -15.49
CA LYS A 232 4.42 -11.92 -16.78
C LYS A 232 4.65 -13.36 -17.27
N ASP A 233 4.90 -14.29 -16.36
CA ASP A 233 5.20 -15.71 -16.65
C ASP A 233 4.11 -16.67 -16.17
N ILE A 234 2.94 -16.13 -15.79
CA ILE A 234 1.83 -16.98 -15.37
C ILE A 234 1.37 -17.89 -16.51
N ASP A 235 1.04 -19.14 -16.19
CA ASP A 235 0.35 -20.00 -17.14
C ASP A 235 -1.09 -19.49 -17.34
N ILE A 236 -1.47 -19.35 -18.62
CA ILE A 236 -2.80 -18.85 -19.02
C ILE A 236 -3.92 -19.75 -18.47
N VAL A 237 -3.66 -21.05 -18.30
CA VAL A 237 -4.63 -21.99 -17.72
C VAL A 237 -4.98 -21.63 -16.28
N ASN A 238 -4.00 -21.14 -15.52
CA ASN A 238 -4.16 -20.76 -14.11
C ASN A 238 -4.92 -19.43 -13.91
N ILE A 239 -5.22 -18.70 -14.99
CA ILE A 239 -5.95 -17.43 -14.97
C ILE A 239 -7.47 -17.66 -14.97
N GLY A 240 -7.94 -18.81 -15.46
CA GLY A 240 -9.37 -19.12 -15.60
C GLY A 240 -10.15 -19.21 -14.28
N ASP A 241 -9.46 -19.55 -13.19
CA ASP A 241 -10.05 -19.76 -11.85
C ASP A 241 -9.98 -18.52 -10.94
N LEU A 242 -9.68 -17.35 -11.51
CA LEU A 242 -9.63 -16.09 -10.77
C LEU A 242 -11.03 -15.66 -10.30
N SER A 243 -11.39 -15.98 -9.06
CA SER A 243 -12.60 -15.45 -8.42
C SER A 243 -12.48 -13.93 -8.22
N ASP A 244 -11.36 -13.49 -7.64
CA ASP A 244 -11.05 -12.11 -7.32
C ASP A 244 -9.57 -11.76 -7.58
N MET A 245 -9.31 -10.65 -8.29
CA MET A 245 -7.94 -10.22 -8.58
C MET A 245 -7.19 -9.74 -7.33
N GLY A 246 -7.91 -9.18 -6.36
CA GLY A 246 -7.33 -8.65 -5.14
C GLY A 246 -6.73 -9.77 -4.29
N ASP A 247 -7.50 -10.86 -4.12
CA ASP A 247 -7.05 -12.08 -3.44
C ASP A 247 -5.91 -12.75 -4.20
N PHE A 248 -6.03 -12.85 -5.53
CA PHE A 248 -4.99 -13.45 -6.36
C PHE A 248 -3.65 -12.73 -6.24
N LEU A 249 -3.64 -11.39 -6.28
CA LEU A 249 -2.41 -10.62 -6.10
C LEU A 249 -1.85 -10.75 -4.68
N THR A 250 -2.71 -10.89 -3.68
CA THR A 250 -2.30 -11.11 -2.28
C THR A 250 -1.60 -12.45 -2.12
N GLU A 251 -2.18 -13.53 -2.65
CA GLU A 251 -1.56 -14.86 -2.60
C GLU A 251 -0.32 -14.94 -3.49
N GLY A 252 -0.35 -14.37 -4.69
CA GLY A 252 0.82 -14.30 -5.58
C GLY A 252 1.98 -13.54 -4.95
N MET A 253 1.71 -12.49 -4.18
CA MET A 253 2.73 -11.77 -3.41
C MET A 253 3.34 -12.63 -2.29
N ARG A 254 2.53 -13.46 -1.61
CA ARG A 254 3.04 -14.40 -0.60
C ARG A 254 3.95 -15.45 -1.22
N THR A 255 3.52 -16.02 -2.34
CA THR A 255 4.31 -17.00 -3.10
C THR A 255 5.62 -16.37 -3.56
N LEU A 256 5.55 -15.16 -4.14
CA LEU A 256 6.74 -14.42 -4.56
C LEU A 256 7.72 -14.20 -3.40
N ALA A 257 7.23 -13.78 -2.23
CA ALA A 257 8.08 -13.63 -1.05
C ALA A 257 8.74 -14.95 -0.65
N SER A 258 7.95 -16.02 -0.53
CA SER A 258 8.44 -17.36 -0.20
C SER A 258 9.48 -17.88 -1.21
N ASP A 259 9.26 -17.67 -2.50
CA ASP A 259 10.15 -18.13 -3.57
C ASP A 259 11.48 -17.37 -3.55
N ILE A 260 11.47 -16.07 -3.22
CA ILE A 260 12.69 -15.28 -3.04
C ILE A 260 13.43 -15.72 -1.77
N THR A 261 12.75 -15.83 -0.64
CA THR A 261 13.38 -16.22 0.64
C THR A 261 13.99 -17.62 0.55
N SER A 262 13.34 -18.55 -0.17
CA SER A 262 13.86 -19.91 -0.40
C SER A 262 14.95 -19.99 -1.48
N GLY A 263 15.16 -18.93 -2.26
CA GLY A 263 16.08 -18.91 -3.39
C GLY A 263 15.56 -19.61 -4.65
N THR A 264 14.30 -20.05 -4.66
CA THR A 264 13.63 -20.62 -5.84
C THR A 264 13.52 -19.60 -6.96
N LEU A 265 13.34 -18.32 -6.61
CA LEU A 265 13.30 -17.19 -7.53
C LEU A 265 14.42 -16.19 -7.19
N ASN A 266 15.19 -15.79 -8.20
CA ASN A 266 16.32 -14.88 -8.04
C ASN A 266 15.88 -13.42 -8.26
N LYS A 267 15.94 -12.61 -7.19
CA LYS A 267 15.51 -11.21 -7.22
C LYS A 267 16.32 -10.34 -8.18
N GLU A 268 17.62 -10.59 -8.34
CA GLU A 268 18.49 -9.80 -9.24
C GLU A 268 18.13 -10.06 -10.71
N VAL A 269 17.87 -11.32 -11.08
CA VAL A 269 17.42 -11.69 -12.44
C VAL A 269 16.09 -11.02 -12.75
N GLU A 270 15.13 -11.09 -11.84
CA GLU A 270 13.83 -10.44 -12.03
C GLU A 270 13.94 -8.91 -12.10
N SER A 271 14.86 -8.30 -11.32
CA SER A 271 15.13 -6.86 -11.39
C SER A 271 15.69 -6.44 -12.75
N GLN A 272 16.57 -7.26 -13.34
CA GLN A 272 17.13 -7.01 -14.67
C GLN A 272 16.04 -7.13 -15.74
N LYS A 273 15.20 -8.18 -15.68
CA LYS A 273 14.06 -8.36 -16.59
C LYS A 273 13.08 -7.19 -16.51
N PHE A 274 12.72 -6.78 -15.30
CA PHE A 274 11.87 -5.62 -15.05
C PHE A 274 12.46 -4.36 -15.67
N SER A 275 13.68 -4.01 -15.28
CA SER A 275 14.35 -2.79 -15.72
C SER A 275 14.49 -2.73 -17.25
N LYS A 276 14.91 -3.84 -17.87
CA LYS A 276 15.06 -3.96 -19.32
C LYS A 276 13.72 -3.80 -20.04
N THR A 277 12.65 -4.44 -19.55
CA THR A 277 11.29 -4.32 -20.12
C THR A 277 10.86 -2.86 -20.17
N PHE A 278 10.91 -2.16 -19.03
CA PHE A 278 10.39 -0.81 -18.96
C PHE A 278 11.29 0.21 -19.64
N LYS A 279 12.61 0.00 -19.67
CA LYS A 279 13.53 0.81 -20.48
C LYS A 279 13.23 0.70 -21.97
N MET A 280 12.95 -0.50 -22.47
CA MET A 280 12.59 -0.68 -23.88
C MET A 280 11.22 -0.06 -24.21
N LEU A 281 10.23 -0.18 -23.31
CA LEU A 281 8.94 0.51 -23.47
C LEU A 281 9.08 2.02 -23.44
N ASN A 282 9.88 2.56 -22.53
CA ASN A 282 10.13 4.00 -22.44
C ASN A 282 10.80 4.51 -23.72
N THR A 283 11.84 3.81 -24.18
CA THR A 283 12.54 4.18 -25.42
C THR A 283 11.63 4.10 -26.64
N ALA A 284 10.76 3.09 -26.72
CA ALA A 284 9.89 2.88 -27.87
C ALA A 284 8.67 3.81 -27.90
N LEU A 285 8.06 4.09 -26.74
CA LEU A 285 6.72 4.67 -26.64
C LEU A 285 6.59 5.81 -25.62
N GLY A 286 7.53 5.92 -24.67
CA GLY A 286 7.46 6.89 -23.57
C GLY A 286 6.14 6.82 -22.81
N GLU A 287 5.57 7.98 -22.49
CA GLU A 287 4.28 8.10 -21.79
C GLU A 287 3.08 7.48 -22.54
N ASN A 288 3.23 7.12 -23.82
CA ASN A 288 2.17 6.49 -24.61
C ASN A 288 2.14 4.96 -24.49
N ALA A 289 3.12 4.35 -23.82
CA ALA A 289 3.27 2.89 -23.75
C ALA A 289 1.98 2.15 -23.33
N PHE A 290 1.24 2.75 -22.40
CA PHE A 290 0.00 2.18 -21.86
C PHE A 290 -1.24 3.05 -22.09
N LYS A 291 -1.21 3.95 -23.06
CA LYS A 291 -2.41 4.66 -23.54
C LYS A 291 -3.07 3.84 -24.65
N ARG A 292 -4.37 4.05 -24.88
CA ARG A 292 -5.06 3.40 -26.01
C ARG A 292 -4.65 4.06 -27.32
N PHE A 293 -4.39 3.25 -28.33
CA PHE A 293 -4.19 3.70 -29.71
C PHE A 293 -5.50 3.57 -30.49
N LYS A 294 -6.05 4.69 -30.96
CA LYS A 294 -7.28 4.74 -31.75
C LYS A 294 -7.20 5.92 -32.73
N GLU A 295 -7.76 5.78 -33.94
CA GLU A 295 -7.78 6.86 -34.94
C GLU A 295 -6.36 7.43 -35.21
N ASP A 296 -5.39 6.52 -35.31
CA ASP A 296 -3.97 6.81 -35.55
C ASP A 296 -3.28 7.73 -34.54
N ARG A 297 -3.81 7.80 -33.31
CA ARG A 297 -3.20 8.53 -32.20
C ARG A 297 -3.32 7.81 -30.87
N TYR A 298 -2.36 8.06 -29.98
CA TYR A 298 -2.48 7.71 -28.58
C TYR A 298 -3.34 8.74 -27.86
N SER A 299 -4.27 8.29 -27.03
CA SER A 299 -5.13 9.18 -26.26
C SER A 299 -5.68 8.51 -25.00
N GLY A 300 -6.19 9.35 -24.09
CA GLY A 300 -6.79 8.91 -22.84
C GLY A 300 -5.78 8.69 -21.70
N PRO A 301 -6.27 8.31 -20.52
CA PRO A 301 -5.45 8.03 -19.36
C PRO A 301 -4.70 6.69 -19.50
N PHE A 302 -3.88 6.36 -18.50
CA PHE A 302 -3.29 5.04 -18.33
C PHE A 302 -4.36 3.93 -18.46
N SER A 303 -4.07 2.90 -19.26
CA SER A 303 -4.93 1.74 -19.46
C SER A 303 -4.30 0.48 -18.90
N LEU A 304 -4.87 -0.01 -17.80
CA LEU A 304 -4.45 -1.28 -17.18
C LEU A 304 -4.49 -2.45 -18.16
N ALA A 305 -5.47 -2.50 -19.07
CA ALA A 305 -5.55 -3.57 -20.06
C ALA A 305 -4.39 -3.51 -21.08
N THR A 306 -3.98 -2.30 -21.47
CA THR A 306 -2.80 -2.14 -22.35
C THR A 306 -1.52 -2.55 -21.61
N PHE A 307 -1.41 -2.24 -20.32
CA PHE A 307 -0.31 -2.74 -19.47
C PHE A 307 -0.32 -4.27 -19.38
N GLU A 308 -1.47 -4.88 -19.11
CA GLU A 308 -1.65 -6.33 -19.00
C GLU A 308 -1.34 -7.07 -20.31
N ALA A 309 -1.51 -6.43 -21.47
CA ALA A 309 -1.13 -7.00 -22.76
C ALA A 309 0.34 -6.69 -23.15
N ILE A 310 0.69 -5.41 -23.27
CA ILE A 310 2.01 -4.98 -23.79
C ILE A 310 3.11 -5.15 -22.73
N GLY A 311 2.88 -4.69 -21.51
CA GLY A 311 3.88 -4.73 -20.45
C GLY A 311 4.23 -6.16 -20.04
N LEU A 312 3.20 -6.97 -19.76
CA LEU A 312 3.39 -8.39 -19.42
C LEU A 312 3.87 -9.22 -20.62
N GLY A 313 3.33 -8.96 -21.82
CA GLY A 313 3.75 -9.65 -23.04
C GLY A 313 5.22 -9.42 -23.37
N LEU A 314 5.71 -8.18 -23.26
CA LEU A 314 7.12 -7.88 -23.48
C LEU A 314 7.97 -8.49 -22.36
N GLY A 315 7.52 -8.38 -21.11
CA GLY A 315 8.21 -8.98 -19.96
C GLY A 315 8.42 -10.49 -20.10
N HIS A 316 7.44 -11.19 -20.65
CA HIS A 316 7.54 -12.63 -20.93
C HIS A 316 8.61 -12.99 -21.97
N HIS A 317 8.80 -12.12 -22.97
CA HIS A 317 9.77 -12.34 -24.05
C HIS A 317 11.08 -11.57 -23.87
N ILE A 318 11.27 -10.86 -22.74
CA ILE A 318 12.34 -9.86 -22.60
C ILE A 318 13.76 -10.41 -22.77
N ASP A 319 13.96 -11.70 -22.50
CA ASP A 319 15.25 -12.38 -22.69
C ASP A 319 15.66 -12.45 -24.16
N GLN A 320 14.69 -12.44 -25.08
CA GLN A 320 14.92 -12.44 -26.53
C GLN A 320 15.19 -11.04 -27.08
N TYR A 321 14.81 -10.00 -26.33
CA TYR A 321 14.94 -8.61 -26.78
C TYR A 321 16.33 -8.03 -26.48
N TYR A 322 16.84 -7.09 -27.28
CA TYR A 322 18.13 -6.43 -27.03
C TYR A 322 17.97 -4.92 -27.01
N GLU A 323 18.54 -4.27 -26.00
CA GLU A 323 18.53 -2.81 -25.88
C GLU A 323 19.30 -2.17 -27.04
N GLY A 324 18.76 -1.07 -27.59
CA GLY A 324 19.35 -0.36 -28.73
C GLY A 324 19.06 -0.99 -30.10
N ASN A 325 18.48 -2.20 -30.16
CA ASN A 325 18.06 -2.80 -31.42
C ASN A 325 16.79 -2.11 -31.96
N GLN A 326 16.91 -1.47 -33.14
CA GLN A 326 15.82 -0.70 -33.75
C GLN A 326 14.64 -1.56 -34.21
N ASP A 327 14.89 -2.78 -34.69
CA ASP A 327 13.82 -3.69 -35.12
C ASP A 327 12.96 -4.13 -33.92
N HIS A 328 13.61 -4.32 -32.77
CA HIS A 328 12.93 -4.67 -31.52
C HIS A 328 12.09 -3.51 -30.99
N LEU A 329 12.60 -2.28 -31.06
CA LEU A 329 11.81 -1.08 -30.71
C LEU A 329 10.64 -0.89 -31.68
N GLY A 330 10.86 -1.11 -32.98
CA GLY A 330 9.81 -1.08 -34.00
C GLY A 330 8.73 -2.12 -33.76
N LYS A 331 9.11 -3.34 -33.34
CA LYS A 331 8.19 -4.42 -32.96
C LYS A 331 7.29 -4.01 -31.79
N ILE A 332 7.84 -3.36 -30.76
CA ILE A 332 7.08 -2.85 -29.61
C ILE A 332 6.07 -1.78 -30.06
N GLN A 333 6.49 -0.85 -30.91
CA GLN A 333 5.62 0.20 -31.45
C GLN A 333 4.49 -0.38 -32.29
N GLU A 334 4.79 -1.36 -33.14
CA GLU A 334 3.80 -2.01 -33.98
C GLU A 334 2.80 -2.82 -33.16
N ALA A 335 3.28 -3.62 -32.20
CA ALA A 335 2.42 -4.35 -31.27
C ALA A 335 1.45 -3.42 -30.52
N SER A 336 1.93 -2.27 -30.05
CA SER A 336 1.10 -1.26 -29.38
C SER A 336 -0.02 -0.71 -30.28
N LYS A 337 0.29 -0.43 -31.55
CA LYS A 337 -0.72 0.05 -32.52
C LYS A 337 -1.71 -1.04 -32.93
N GLN A 338 -1.23 -2.25 -33.16
CA GLN A 338 -2.06 -3.40 -33.54
C GLN A 338 -3.03 -3.80 -32.43
N LEU A 339 -2.61 -3.72 -31.16
CA LEU A 339 -3.46 -4.05 -30.03
C LEU A 339 -4.75 -3.20 -30.01
N GLY A 340 -4.65 -1.91 -30.32
CA GLY A 340 -5.81 -1.00 -30.40
C GLY A 340 -6.81 -1.36 -31.50
N ARG A 341 -6.37 -2.11 -32.51
CA ARG A 341 -7.17 -2.58 -33.65
C ARG A 341 -7.65 -4.04 -33.48
N ASN A 342 -7.20 -4.75 -32.44
CA ASN A 342 -7.58 -6.14 -32.20
C ASN A 342 -8.99 -6.24 -31.61
N GLU A 343 -9.90 -6.92 -32.31
CA GLU A 343 -11.32 -7.03 -31.92
C GLU A 343 -11.52 -7.75 -30.57
N VAL A 344 -10.70 -8.76 -30.27
CA VAL A 344 -10.77 -9.49 -29.00
C VAL A 344 -10.33 -8.60 -27.85
N PHE A 345 -9.27 -7.81 -28.03
CA PHE A 345 -8.84 -6.82 -27.05
C PHE A 345 -9.91 -5.75 -26.84
N VAL A 346 -10.46 -5.18 -27.91
CA VAL A 346 -11.47 -4.11 -27.83
C VAL A 346 -12.73 -4.61 -27.12
N SER A 347 -13.24 -5.80 -27.46
CA SER A 347 -14.42 -6.39 -26.82
C SER A 347 -14.22 -6.73 -25.34
N ASN A 348 -13.00 -7.15 -24.95
CA ASN A 348 -12.67 -7.47 -23.56
C ASN A 348 -12.34 -6.22 -22.71
N THR A 349 -12.15 -5.06 -23.32
CA THR A 349 -11.77 -3.80 -22.63
C THR A 349 -12.91 -2.79 -22.53
N ILE A 350 -14.14 -3.23 -22.80
CA ILE A 350 -15.38 -2.50 -22.54
C ILE A 350 -15.57 -2.32 -21.02
N PRO A 351 -16.05 -1.16 -20.53
CA PRO A 351 -16.35 -0.95 -19.12
C PRO A 351 -17.24 -2.05 -18.53
N GLY A 352 -16.92 -2.49 -17.31
CA GLY A 352 -17.68 -3.52 -16.58
C GLY A 352 -17.13 -4.95 -16.68
N ASN A 353 -16.19 -5.22 -17.61
CA ASN A 353 -15.50 -6.51 -17.62
C ASN A 353 -14.51 -6.62 -16.46
N LYS A 354 -14.75 -7.58 -15.56
CA LYS A 354 -13.81 -7.94 -14.49
C LYS A 354 -12.48 -8.40 -15.07
N ALA A 355 -11.40 -8.12 -14.36
CA ALA A 355 -10.06 -8.52 -14.77
C ALA A 355 -9.91 -10.04 -14.89
N SER A 356 -10.57 -10.84 -14.04
CA SER A 356 -10.62 -12.30 -14.16
C SER A 356 -11.19 -12.80 -15.49
N LYS A 357 -12.12 -12.05 -16.10
CA LYS A 357 -12.67 -12.38 -17.42
C LYS A 357 -11.80 -11.83 -18.55
N ARG A 358 -11.20 -10.65 -18.36
CA ARG A 358 -10.40 -9.99 -19.40
C ARG A 358 -9.01 -10.62 -19.56
N LEU A 359 -8.29 -10.84 -18.46
CA LEU A 359 -6.88 -11.20 -18.45
C LEU A 359 -6.57 -12.48 -19.24
N PRO A 360 -7.35 -13.58 -19.13
CA PRO A 360 -7.14 -14.78 -19.94
C PRO A 360 -7.20 -14.52 -21.44
N ASN A 361 -7.94 -13.49 -21.87
CA ASN A 361 -8.15 -13.17 -23.28
C ASN A 361 -7.12 -12.17 -23.82
N ILE A 362 -6.63 -11.24 -22.98
CA ILE A 362 -5.73 -10.17 -23.44
C ILE A 362 -4.24 -10.50 -23.30
N LEU A 363 -3.87 -11.28 -22.28
CA LEU A 363 -2.47 -11.64 -22.06
C LEU A 363 -1.90 -12.47 -23.22
N PRO A 364 -2.62 -13.48 -23.78
CA PRO A 364 -2.13 -14.23 -24.93
C PRO A 364 -1.91 -13.36 -26.16
N ILE A 365 -2.78 -12.37 -26.38
CA ILE A 365 -2.64 -11.41 -27.49
C ILE A 365 -1.35 -10.63 -27.34
N GLY A 366 -1.07 -10.12 -26.13
CA GLY A 366 0.17 -9.41 -25.82
C GLY A 366 1.41 -10.25 -26.09
N ARG A 367 1.44 -11.49 -25.58
CA ARG A 367 2.54 -12.44 -25.82
C ARG A 367 2.75 -12.70 -27.31
N GLU A 368 1.67 -13.00 -28.05
CA GLU A 368 1.79 -13.30 -29.49
C GLU A 368 2.26 -12.08 -30.30
N LEU A 369 1.71 -10.88 -30.02
CA LEU A 369 2.12 -9.66 -30.70
C LEU A 369 3.59 -9.32 -30.47
N LEU A 370 4.16 -9.69 -29.33
CA LEU A 370 5.52 -9.35 -28.92
C LEU A 370 6.52 -10.51 -29.06
N LYS A 371 6.10 -11.63 -29.64
CA LYS A 371 7.01 -12.72 -30.01
C LYS A 371 7.90 -12.31 -31.19
N ILE A 372 9.19 -12.64 -31.12
CA ILE A 372 10.20 -12.38 -32.15
C ILE A 372 10.92 -13.66 -32.60
#